data_AF-A0A956E554-F1
#
_entry.id   AF-A0A956E554-F1
#
_cell.length_a   1.000
_cell.length_b   1.000
_cell.length_c   1.000
_cell.angle_alpha   90.00
_cell.angle_beta   90.00
_cell.angle_gamma   90.00
#
_symmetry.space_group_name_H-M   'P 1'
#
loop_
_entity.id
_entity.type
_entity.pdbx_description
1 polymer ?
#
loop_
_entity_poly.entity_id
_entity_poly.type
_entity_poly.pdbx_seq_one_letter_code
_entity_poly.pdbx_strand_id
1 'polypeptide(L)'
;MRYWLEVLDWRSLAVLRRNALVYLRNWRTAFFPPAMEPVVFFLAFGLGLRGYVGDLNYRGATISYATYVAPGLIAYTAFGTPFYESLYSAYVRMFYQKTWDGILATQVELPHLVWGEILW
;
A
#
# COMPACT_ATOMS: atom_id res chain seq x y z
N MET A 1 15.83 18.26 -14.17
CA MET A 1 16.82 17.19 -13.87
C MET A 1 17.21 17.11 -12.39
N ARG A 2 17.01 18.15 -11.54
CA ARG A 2 17.53 18.17 -10.15
C ARG A 2 16.78 17.25 -9.16
N TYR A 3 15.45 17.11 -9.30
CA TYR A 3 14.63 16.32 -8.37
C TYR A 3 14.91 14.81 -8.35
N TRP A 4 15.41 14.21 -9.43
CA TRP A 4 15.72 12.78 -9.48
C TRP A 4 16.93 12.38 -8.62
N LEU A 5 17.86 13.32 -8.40
CA LEU A 5 19.02 13.10 -7.53
C LEU A 5 18.60 13.09 -6.05
N GLU A 6 17.53 13.81 -5.71
CA GLU A 6 17.02 13.91 -4.35
C GLU A 6 16.36 12.60 -3.89
N VAL A 7 15.85 11.78 -4.81
CA VAL A 7 15.22 10.47 -4.51
C VAL A 7 16.22 9.52 -3.85
N LEU A 8 17.43 9.44 -4.40
CA LEU A 8 18.49 8.53 -3.95
C LEU A 8 19.42 9.18 -2.92
N ASP A 9 19.12 10.41 -2.49
CA ASP A 9 19.87 11.08 -1.44
C ASP A 9 19.73 10.31 -0.11
N TRP A 10 20.80 10.30 0.69
CA TRP A 10 20.81 9.65 1.99
C TRP A 10 19.71 10.19 2.92
N ARG A 11 19.31 11.47 2.76
CA ARG A 11 18.24 12.10 3.54
C ARG A 11 16.89 11.43 3.27
N SER A 12 16.57 11.17 2.01
CA SER A 12 15.34 10.48 1.59
C SER A 12 15.33 9.03 2.06
N LEU A 13 16.47 8.35 1.90
CA LEU A 13 16.67 6.97 2.37
C LEU A 13 16.62 6.86 3.90
N ALA A 14 17.02 7.89 4.64
CA ALA A 14 16.93 7.92 6.10
C ALA A 14 15.46 7.97 6.56
N VAL A 15 14.61 8.75 5.88
CA VAL A 15 13.16 8.79 6.15
C VAL A 15 12.51 7.44 5.82
N LEU A 16 12.83 6.87 4.66
CA LEU A 16 12.40 5.52 4.26
C LEU A 16 12.79 4.48 5.34
N ARG A 17 14.05 4.49 5.77
CA ARG A 17 14.56 3.59 6.80
C ARG A 17 13.81 3.77 8.11
N ARG A 18 13.50 5.01 8.52
CA ARG A 18 12.72 5.28 9.74
C ARG A 18 11.31 4.67 9.64
N ASN A 19 10.63 4.84 8.51
CA ASN A 19 9.31 4.24 8.28
C ASN A 19 9.38 2.70 8.28
N ALA A 20 10.41 2.13 7.63
CA ALA A 20 10.66 0.69 7.64
C ALA A 20 10.93 0.13 9.05
N LEU A 21 11.69 0.83 9.89
CA LEU A 21 11.93 0.41 11.27
C LEU A 21 10.64 0.44 12.12
N VAL A 22 9.79 1.45 11.92
CA VAL A 22 8.48 1.52 12.60
C VAL A 22 7.57 0.39 12.13
N TYR A 23 7.54 0.10 10.83
CA TYR A 23 6.79 -1.03 10.29
C TYR A 23 7.30 -2.36 10.84
N LEU A 24 8.62 -2.59 10.84
CA LEU A 24 9.22 -3.79 11.39
C LEU A 24 8.97 -3.94 12.90
N ARG A 25 8.89 -2.83 13.65
CA ARG A 25 8.51 -2.86 15.06
C ARG A 25 7.07 -3.34 15.24
N ASN A 26 6.17 -2.96 14.34
CA ASN A 26 4.74 -3.25 14.38
C ASN A 26 4.32 -4.27 13.32
N TRP A 27 5.24 -5.13 12.87
CA TRP A 27 5.06 -5.94 11.66
C TRP A 27 3.82 -6.83 11.72
N ARG A 28 3.48 -7.36 12.91
CA ARG A 28 2.31 -8.21 13.12
C ARG A 28 1.03 -7.45 12.77
N THR A 29 0.83 -6.30 13.41
CA THR A 29 -0.38 -5.50 13.21
C THR A 29 -0.41 -4.83 11.85
N ALA A 30 0.75 -4.55 11.25
CA ALA A 30 0.84 -3.90 9.95
C ALA A 30 0.66 -4.88 8.78
N PHE A 31 1.05 -6.15 8.94
CA PHE A 31 1.01 -7.15 7.86
C PHE A 31 -0.25 -8.02 7.88
N PHE A 32 -0.68 -8.50 9.06
CA PHE A 32 -1.76 -9.48 9.11
C PHE A 32 -3.10 -8.96 8.55
N PRO A 33 -3.58 -7.75 8.90
CA PRO A 33 -4.87 -7.28 8.39
C PRO A 33 -4.90 -7.12 6.86
N PRO A 34 -3.94 -6.41 6.22
CA PRO A 34 -3.91 -6.30 4.75
C PRO A 34 -3.71 -7.65 4.05
N ALA A 35 -2.93 -8.57 4.62
CA ALA A 35 -2.73 -9.89 4.03
C ALA A 35 -4.01 -10.76 4.08
N MET A 36 -4.88 -10.54 5.06
CA MET A 36 -6.16 -11.25 5.20
C MET A 36 -7.28 -10.64 4.36
N GLU A 37 -7.19 -9.37 4.01
CA GLU A 37 -8.18 -8.67 3.18
C GLU A 37 -8.51 -9.40 1.86
N PRO A 38 -7.54 -9.83 1.02
CA PRO A 38 -7.85 -10.56 -0.21
C PRO A 38 -8.53 -11.91 0.06
N VAL A 39 -8.18 -12.58 1.15
CA VAL A 39 -8.81 -13.85 1.54
C VAL A 39 -10.26 -13.61 1.94
N VAL A 40 -10.51 -12.62 2.79
CA VAL A 40 -11.85 -12.25 3.25
C VAL A 40 -12.72 -11.80 2.07
N PHE A 41 -12.16 -10.99 1.16
CA PHE A 41 -12.88 -10.50 -0.01
C PHE A 41 -13.15 -11.62 -1.01
N PHE A 42 -12.20 -12.54 -1.21
CA PHE A 42 -12.43 -13.70 -2.06
C PHE A 42 -13.47 -14.64 -1.46
N LEU A 43 -13.50 -14.83 -0.14
CA LEU A 43 -14.57 -15.60 0.50
C LEU A 43 -15.93 -14.90 0.36
N ALA A 44 -15.99 -13.59 0.59
CA ALA A 44 -17.22 -12.82 0.50
C ALA A 44 -17.77 -12.74 -0.94
N PHE A 45 -16.95 -12.30 -1.89
CA PHE A 45 -17.36 -12.10 -3.28
C PHE A 45 -17.22 -13.37 -4.12
N GLY A 46 -16.09 -14.07 -4.00
CA GLY A 46 -15.77 -15.29 -4.76
C GLY A 46 -16.76 -16.44 -4.49
N LEU A 47 -17.12 -16.68 -3.22
CA LEU A 47 -18.15 -17.68 -2.88
C LEU A 47 -19.56 -17.09 -2.89
N GLY A 48 -19.75 -15.88 -2.34
CA GLY A 48 -21.08 -15.29 -2.17
C GLY A 48 -21.78 -14.92 -3.49
N LEU A 49 -21.04 -14.50 -4.53
CA LEU A 49 -21.61 -14.06 -5.79
C LEU A 49 -21.56 -15.10 -6.91
N ARG A 50 -20.94 -16.27 -6.68
CA ARG A 50 -20.76 -17.30 -7.72
C ARG A 50 -22.06 -17.72 -8.38
N GLY A 51 -23.13 -17.85 -7.60
CA GLY A 51 -24.46 -18.26 -8.09
C GLY A 51 -25.19 -17.19 -8.90
N TYR A 52 -24.81 -15.92 -8.78
CA TYR A 52 -25.49 -14.81 -9.45
C TYR A 52 -24.81 -14.39 -10.76
N VAL A 53 -23.48 -14.46 -10.83
CA VAL A 53 -22.72 -14.00 -12.01
C VAL A 53 -22.49 -15.14 -13.02
N GLY A 54 -22.26 -16.37 -12.53
CA GLY A 54 -22.02 -17.53 -13.37
C GLY A 54 -20.64 -17.58 -14.03
N ASP A 55 -20.41 -18.65 -14.80
CA ASP A 55 -19.16 -18.89 -15.51
C ASP A 55 -19.12 -18.13 -16.84
N LEU A 56 -17.92 -17.73 -17.26
CA LEU A 56 -17.69 -16.95 -18.47
C LEU A 56 -17.28 -17.86 -19.63
N ASN A 57 -18.04 -17.87 -20.72
CA ASN A 57 -17.63 -18.55 -21.95
C ASN A 57 -16.81 -17.61 -22.84
N TYR A 58 -15.53 -17.92 -23.04
CA TYR A 58 -14.62 -17.12 -23.85
C TYR A 58 -13.77 -18.02 -24.77
N ARG A 59 -13.77 -17.72 -26.08
CA ARG A 59 -13.00 -18.45 -27.11
C ARG A 59 -13.20 -19.98 -27.09
N GLY A 60 -14.42 -20.44 -26.77
CA GLY A 60 -14.75 -21.86 -26.69
C GLY A 60 -14.35 -22.56 -25.39
N ALA A 61 -13.77 -21.82 -24.42
CA ALA A 61 -13.46 -22.33 -23.08
C ALA A 61 -14.39 -21.69 -22.04
N THR A 62 -14.84 -22.49 -21.07
CA THR A 62 -15.60 -22.01 -19.91
C THR A 62 -14.62 -21.67 -18.79
N ILE A 63 -14.60 -20.40 -18.38
CA ILE A 63 -13.76 -19.87 -17.31
C ILE A 63 -14.63 -19.73 -16.06
N SER A 64 -14.21 -20.38 -14.97
CA SER A 64 -14.95 -20.29 -13.72
C SER A 64 -14.92 -18.89 -13.12
N TYR A 65 -16.02 -18.46 -12.50
CA TYR A 65 -16.13 -17.21 -11.73
C TYR A 65 -14.90 -16.90 -10.86
N ALA A 66 -14.50 -17.89 -10.06
CA ALA A 66 -13.36 -17.78 -9.15
C ALA A 66 -12.05 -17.41 -9.89
N THR A 67 -11.84 -17.98 -11.06
CA THR A 67 -10.60 -17.82 -11.84
C THR A 67 -10.45 -16.41 -12.39
N TYR A 68 -11.54 -15.77 -12.84
CA TYR A 68 -11.45 -14.42 -13.39
C TYR A 68 -11.59 -13.31 -12.34
N VAL A 69 -12.24 -13.58 -11.20
CA VAL A 69 -12.38 -12.58 -10.11
C VAL A 69 -11.14 -12.51 -9.21
N ALA A 70 -10.49 -13.65 -8.93
CA ALA A 70 -9.30 -13.70 -8.09
C ALA A 70 -8.22 -12.64 -8.45
N PRO A 71 -7.77 -12.51 -9.72
CA PRO A 71 -6.73 -11.53 -10.07
C PRO A 71 -7.19 -10.09 -9.87
N GLY A 72 -8.47 -9.77 -10.10
CA GLY A 72 -9.01 -8.43 -9.87
C GLY A 72 -9.03 -8.05 -8.40
N LEU A 73 -9.40 -8.98 -7.52
CA LEU A 73 -9.35 -8.78 -6.07
C LEU A 73 -7.92 -8.63 -5.55
N ILE A 74 -6.98 -9.41 -6.08
CA ILE A 74 -5.56 -9.28 -5.74
C ILE A 74 -5.05 -7.89 -6.16
N ALA A 75 -5.37 -7.44 -7.37
CA ALA A 75 -4.97 -6.11 -7.83
C ALA A 75 -5.54 -4.99 -6.94
N TYR A 76 -6.82 -5.07 -6.58
CA TYR A 76 -7.47 -4.09 -5.70
C TYR A 76 -6.81 -4.03 -4.31
N THR A 77 -6.64 -5.19 -3.67
CA THR A 77 -6.06 -5.27 -2.32
C THR A 77 -4.58 -4.88 -2.30
N ALA A 78 -3.81 -5.25 -3.34
CA ALA A 78 -2.43 -4.82 -3.50
C ALA A 78 -2.30 -3.29 -3.66
N PHE A 79 -3.26 -2.64 -4.34
CA PHE A 79 -3.31 -1.19 -4.45
C PHE A 79 -3.74 -0.50 -3.13
N GLY A 80 -4.59 -1.14 -2.33
CA GLY A 80 -5.11 -0.58 -1.09
C GLY A 80 -4.01 -0.15 -0.11
N THR A 81 -2.99 -0.99 0.11
CA THR A 81 -1.91 -0.72 1.07
C THR A 81 -1.15 0.59 0.78
N PRO A 82 -0.52 0.78 -0.41
CA PRO A 82 0.17 2.03 -0.71
C PRO A 82 -0.78 3.23 -0.79
N PHE A 83 -2.04 3.02 -1.19
CA PHE A 83 -3.06 4.06 -1.22
C PHE A 83 -3.35 4.61 0.20
N TYR A 84 -3.60 3.74 1.17
CA TYR A 84 -3.85 4.15 2.56
C TYR A 84 -2.61 4.76 3.22
N GLU A 85 -1.41 4.24 2.95
CA GLU A 85 -0.17 4.82 3.47
C GLU A 85 0.09 6.23 2.93
N SER A 86 -0.10 6.44 1.62
CA SER A 86 0.13 7.73 0.96
C SER A 86 -0.91 8.79 1.32
N LEU A 87 -2.17 8.39 1.52
CA LEU A 87 -3.25 9.33 1.81
C LEU A 87 -3.39 9.60 3.32
N TYR A 88 -3.63 8.55 4.09
CA TYR A 88 -4.03 8.67 5.49
C TYR A 88 -2.82 8.68 6.42
N SER A 89 -1.94 7.69 6.31
CA SER A 89 -0.79 7.56 7.22
C SER A 89 0.15 8.75 7.08
N ALA A 90 0.46 9.18 5.86
CA ALA A 90 1.26 10.39 5.59
C ALA A 90 0.60 11.65 6.17
N TYR A 91 -0.71 11.84 5.97
CA TYR A 91 -1.44 12.98 6.55
C TYR A 91 -1.43 12.96 8.08
N VAL A 92 -1.63 11.80 8.71
CA VAL A 92 -1.60 11.67 10.16
C VAL A 92 -0.20 11.98 10.71
N ARG A 93 0.86 11.51 10.05
CA ARG A 93 2.26 11.83 10.39
C ARG A 93 2.56 13.33 10.28
N MET A 94 1.99 13.99 9.27
CA MET A 94 2.16 15.42 9.03
C MET A 94 1.35 16.27 10.03
N PHE A 95 0.03 16.06 10.10
CA PHE A 95 -0.88 16.98 10.76
C PHE A 95 -1.04 16.70 12.26
N TYR A 96 -1.25 15.44 12.65
CA TYR A 96 -1.58 15.08 14.03
C TYR A 96 -0.35 14.70 14.85
N GLN A 97 0.49 13.81 14.32
CA GLN A 97 1.67 13.32 15.04
C GLN A 97 2.84 14.32 15.01
N LYS A 98 2.79 15.33 14.13
CA LYS A 98 3.86 16.33 13.93
C LYS A 98 5.23 15.68 13.70
N THR A 99 5.24 14.49 13.13
CA THR A 99 6.47 13.74 12.85
C THR A 99 7.28 14.48 11.79
N TRP A 100 6.60 15.06 10.80
CA TRP A 100 7.24 15.83 9.73
C TRP A 100 7.98 17.04 10.29
N ASP A 101 7.36 17.79 11.20
CA ASP A 101 7.99 18.93 11.88
C ASP A 101 9.24 18.49 12.66
N GLY A 102 9.17 17.35 13.36
CA GLY A 102 10.32 16.77 14.06
C GLY A 102 11.46 16.35 13.13
N ILE A 103 11.16 15.84 11.93
CA ILE A 103 12.19 15.48 10.93
C ILE A 103 12.79 16.75 10.31
N LEU A 104 11.97 17.74 10.00
CA LEU A 104 12.40 19.02 9.40
C LEU A 104 13.24 19.89 10.35
N ALA A 105 13.18 19.62 11.66
CA ALA A 105 14.09 20.22 12.63
C ALA A 105 15.53 19.65 12.56
N THR A 106 15.76 18.59 11.79
CA THR A 106 17.07 17.99 11.55
C THR A 106 17.69 18.51 10.24
N GLN A 107 18.77 17.87 9.75
CA GLN A 107 19.39 18.21 8.47
C GLN A 107 18.60 17.77 7.24
N VAL A 108 17.40 17.19 7.39
CA VAL A 108 16.54 16.74 6.30
C VAL A 108 15.66 17.89 5.80
N GLU A 109 15.72 18.16 4.51
CA GLU A 109 14.89 19.18 3.84
C GLU A 109 13.57 18.59 3.32
N LEU A 110 12.58 19.45 3.08
CA LEU A 110 11.24 19.06 2.65
C LEU A 110 11.20 18.16 1.39
N PRO A 111 11.98 18.42 0.32
CA PRO A 111 11.94 17.56 -0.87
C PRO A 111 12.34 16.11 -0.54
N HIS A 112 13.35 15.92 0.30
CA HIS A 112 13.80 14.59 0.72
C HIS A 112 12.81 13.89 1.63
N LEU A 113 12.12 14.63 2.51
CA LEU A 113 11.03 14.10 3.31
C LEU A 113 9.90 13.56 2.42
N VAL A 114 9.47 14.36 1.45
CA VAL A 114 8.40 13.97 0.50
C VAL A 114 8.82 12.75 -0.30
N TRP A 115 10.05 12.72 -0.83
CA TRP A 115 10.56 11.54 -1.54
C TRP A 115 10.67 10.31 -0.64
N GLY A 116 11.09 10.48 0.63
CA GLY A 116 11.14 9.39 1.60
C GLY A 116 9.76 8.80 1.92
N GLU A 117 8.70 9.63 1.89
CA GLU A 117 7.32 9.18 2.07
C GLU A 117 6.74 8.57 0.76
N ILE A 118 7.16 9.02 -0.41
CA ILE A 118 6.74 8.43 -1.72
C ILE A 118 7.39 7.06 -1.95
N LEU A 119 8.65 6.88 -1.53
CA LEU A 119 9.38 5.63 -1.68
C LEU A 119 8.95 4.55 -0.67
N TRP A 120 8.25 4.94 0.39
CA TRP A 120 7.77 4.09 1.46
C TRP A 120 6.54 3.28 1.04
#